data_AF-A0A838RYJ7-F1
#
_entry.id   AF-A0A838RYJ7-F1
#
_cell.length_a   1.000
_cell.length_b   1.000
_cell.length_c   1.000
_cell.angle_alpha   90.00
_cell.angle_beta   90.00
_cell.angle_gamma   90.00
#
_symmetry.space_group_name_H-M   'P 1'
#
loop_
_entity.id
_entity.type
_entity.pdbx_description
1 polymer ?
#
loop_
_entity_poly.entity_id
_entity_poly.type
_entity_poly.pdbx_seq_one_letter_code
_entity_poly.pdbx_strand_id
1 'polypeptide(L)' 'MIKRLVADECEICGSELNCEVHHVRKLADLQVEGRRAKPLWKQVMSARRRKTLVVCRACHTAIHHGKPTGQRAAA' A
#
# COMPACT_ATOMS: atom_id res chain seq x y z
N MET A 1 -16.43 -20.15 5.88
CA MET A 1 -16.87 -18.74 5.97
C MET A 1 -15.75 -17.92 6.59
N ILE A 2 -14.98 -17.18 5.79
CA ILE A 2 -13.81 -16.41 6.27
C ILE A 2 -14.20 -14.93 6.31
N LYS A 3 -14.66 -14.46 7.47
CA LYS A 3 -14.73 -13.03 7.81
C LYS A 3 -13.31 -12.60 8.21
N ARG A 4 -12.55 -11.95 7.33
CA ARG A 4 -11.26 -11.36 7.74
C ARG A 4 -11.06 -9.98 7.13
N LEU A 5 -11.11 -9.03 8.06
CA LEU A 5 -10.61 -7.66 8.04
C LEU A 5 -11.11 -6.79 6.88
N VAL A 6 -12.23 -6.13 7.15
CA VAL A 6 -12.36 -4.73 6.74
C VAL A 6 -11.28 -4.00 7.55
N ALA A 7 -10.10 -3.82 6.94
CA ALA A 7 -9.17 -2.83 7.46
C ALA A 7 -9.78 -1.49 7.05
N ASP A 8 -10.59 -0.90 7.91
CA ASP A 8 -11.12 0.45 7.68
C ASP A 8 -9.99 1.50 7.74
N GLU A 9 -8.75 1.10 8.02
CA GLU A 9 -7.58 1.96 8.10
C GLU A 9 -6.57 1.70 6.97
N CYS A 10 -6.09 2.78 6.37
CA CYS A 10 -4.99 2.84 5.42
C CYS A 10 -3.69 2.30 6.05
N GLU A 11 -3.20 1.15 5.58
CA GLU A 11 -1.95 0.52 6.08
C GLU A 11 -0.67 1.33 5.78
N ILE A 12 -0.78 2.47 5.08
CA ILE A 12 0.33 3.37 4.76
C ILE A 12 0.29 4.63 5.61
N CYS A 13 -0.88 5.22 5.73
CA CYS A 13 -1.08 6.59 6.22
C CYS A 13 -1.90 6.68 7.51
N GLY A 14 -2.57 5.59 7.90
CA GLY A 14 -3.45 5.55 9.07
C GLY A 14 -4.78 6.27 8.87
N SER A 15 -5.12 6.69 7.65
CA SER A 15 -6.41 7.32 7.36
C SER A 15 -7.52 6.28 7.28
N GLU A 16 -8.66 6.55 7.89
CA GLU A 16 -9.84 5.68 7.84
C GLU A 16 -10.88 6.11 6.78
N LEU A 17 -10.57 7.17 6.03
CA LEU A 17 -11.49 7.78 5.07
C LEU A 17 -11.31 7.16 3.68
N ASN A 18 -12.39 6.59 3.14
CA ASN A 18 -12.46 6.03 1.79
C ASN A 18 -11.34 5.00 1.53
N CYS A 19 -11.28 3.98 2.38
CA CYS A 19 -10.34 2.87 2.25
C CYS A 19 -10.76 1.90 1.14
N GLU A 20 -9.84 1.65 0.22
CA GLU A 20 -9.98 0.76 -0.93
C GLU A 20 -8.90 -0.33 -0.86
N VAL A 21 -9.24 -1.53 -1.34
CA VAL A 21 -8.29 -2.63 -1.41
C VAL A 21 -7.49 -2.53 -2.71
N HIS A 22 -6.24 -2.14 -2.60
CA HIS A 22 -5.28 -2.25 -3.68
C HIS A 22 -4.82 -3.70 -3.85
N HIS A 23 -5.10 -4.30 -5.01
CA HIS A 23 -4.66 -5.65 -5.34
C HIS A 23 -3.58 -5.63 -6.43
N VAL A 24 -2.49 -6.38 -6.21
CA VAL A 24 -1.41 -6.54 -7.19
C VAL A 24 -1.44 -7.91 -7.84
N ARG A 25 -1.02 -7.97 -9.10
CA ARG A 25 -1.01 -9.22 -9.89
C ARG A 25 -0.03 -10.25 -9.32
N LYS A 26 1.23 -9.83 -9.08
CA LYS A 26 2.30 -10.70 -8.57
C LYS A 26 3.13 -9.97 -7.52
N LEU A 27 3.57 -10.70 -6.49
CA LEU A 27 4.52 -10.16 -5.49
C LEU A 27 5.89 -9.86 -6.10
N ALA A 28 6.25 -10.54 -7.19
CA ALA A 28 7.48 -10.27 -7.94
C ALA A 28 7.50 -8.85 -8.53
N ASP A 29 6.34 -8.28 -8.90
CA ASP A 29 6.23 -6.91 -9.44
C ASP A 29 6.53 -5.83 -8.37
N LEU A 30 6.63 -6.24 -7.09
CA LEU A 30 7.05 -5.40 -5.98
C LEU A 30 8.59 -5.27 -5.89
N GLN A 31 9.34 -6.17 -6.52
CA GLN A 31 10.79 -6.05 -6.68
C GLN A 31 11.06 -5.08 -7.84
N VAL A 32 11.07 -3.77 -7.56
CA VAL A 32 11.60 -2.81 -8.54
C VAL A 32 13.11 -2.88 -8.47
N GLU A 33 13.74 -3.45 -9.49
CA GLU A 33 15.18 -3.36 -9.70
C GLU A 33 15.51 -1.95 -10.18
N GLY A 34 16.04 -1.13 -9.27
CA GLY A 34 16.48 0.22 -9.57
C GLY A 34 16.92 0.97 -8.32
N ARG A 35 17.89 1.88 -8.45
CA ARG A 35 18.48 2.68 -7.36
C ARG A 35 17.51 3.67 -6.69
N ARG A 36 16.19 3.56 -6.90
CA ARG A 36 15.18 4.39 -6.23
C ARG A 36 14.65 3.66 -5.02
N ALA A 37 14.52 4.37 -3.90
CA ALA A 37 13.95 3.84 -2.67
C ALA A 37 12.60 3.14 -2.96
N LYS A 38 12.46 1.90 -2.51
CA LYS A 38 11.22 1.12 -2.68
C LYS A 38 10.07 1.87 -1.99
N PRO A 39 8.94 2.14 -2.67
CA PRO A 39 7.77 2.75 -2.05
C PRO A 39 7.32 1.97 -0.82
N LEU A 40 6.84 2.66 0.22
CA LEU A 40 6.39 2.05 1.47
C LEU A 40 5.37 0.92 1.24
N TRP A 41 4.42 1.11 0.34
CA TRP A 41 3.41 0.09 0.01
C TRP A 41 4.05 -1.23 -0.50
N LYS A 42 5.14 -1.16 -1.28
CA LYS A 42 5.87 -2.35 -1.74
C LYS A 42 6.57 -3.05 -0.59
N GLN A 43 7.13 -2.29 0.34
CA GLN A 43 7.78 -2.83 1.54
C GLN A 43 6.75 -3.54 2.44
N VAL A 44 5.60 -2.90 2.70
CA VAL A 44 4.52 -3.48 3.51
C VAL A 44 3.99 -4.77 2.87
N MET A 45 3.70 -4.76 1.56
CA MET A 45 3.22 -5.96 0.86
C MET A 45 4.27 -7.08 0.82
N SER A 46 5.56 -6.73 0.66
CA SER A 46 6.66 -7.70 0.69
C SER A 46 6.85 -8.31 2.07
N ALA A 47 6.81 -7.50 3.13
CA ALA A 47 6.91 -7.96 4.51
C ALA A 47 5.74 -8.87 4.90
N ARG A 48 4.51 -8.48 4.53
CA ARG A 48 3.30 -9.25 4.85
C ARG A 48 3.05 -10.43 3.91
N ARG A 49 3.75 -10.50 2.76
CA ARG A 49 3.56 -11.48 1.69
C ARG A 49 2.10 -11.58 1.21
N ARG A 50 1.36 -10.46 1.23
CA ARG A 50 -0.04 -10.38 0.80
C ARG A 50 -0.13 -9.67 -0.55
N LYS A 51 -1.00 -10.16 -1.44
CA LYS A 51 -1.30 -9.52 -2.74
C LYS A 51 -2.33 -8.40 -2.64
N THR A 52 -2.87 -8.17 -1.44
CA THR A 52 -3.83 -7.12 -1.14
C THR A 52 -3.25 -6.18 -0.08
N LEU A 53 -3.51 -4.89 -0.24
CA LEU A 53 -3.16 -3.83 0.68
C LEU A 53 -4.35 -2.89 0.80
N VAL A 54 -4.74 -2.51 2.02
CA VAL A 54 -5.83 -1.54 2.20
C VAL A 54 -5.27 -0.14 2.34
N VAL A 55 -5.77 0.78 1.52
CA VAL A 55 -5.25 2.15 1.39
C VAL A 55 -6.39 3.12 1.17
N CYS A 56 -6.28 4.35 1.68
CA CYS A 56 -7.24 5.39 1.31
C CYS A 56 -7.13 5.75 -0.17
N ARG A 57 -8.18 6.33 -0.75
CA ARG A 57 -8.21 6.77 -2.16
C ARG A 57 -6.98 7.61 -2.57
N ALA A 58 -6.51 8.50 -1.71
CA ALA A 58 -5.32 9.31 -1.99
C ALA A 58 -4.05 8.45 -2.14
N CYS A 59 -3.85 7.49 -1.24
CA CYS A 59 -2.75 6.53 -1.35
C CYS A 59 -2.93 5.59 -2.54
N HIS A 60 -4.16 5.15 -2.82
CA HIS A 60 -4.46 4.31 -3.98
C HIS A 60 -4.07 5.01 -5.29
N THR A 61 -4.45 6.27 -5.47
CA THR A 61 -4.05 7.10 -6.61
C THR A 61 -2.53 7.29 -6.65
N ALA A 62 -1.88 7.60 -5.53
CA ALA A 62 -0.42 7.74 -5.48
C ALA A 62 0.34 6.46 -5.88
N ILE A 63 -0.18 5.28 -5.52
CA ILE A 63 0.36 3.98 -5.95
C ILE A 63 0.28 3.85 -7.48
N HIS A 64 -0.87 4.16 -8.09
CA HIS A 64 -1.04 4.13 -9.54
C HIS A 64 -0.13 5.11 -10.28
N HIS A 65 0.13 6.27 -9.69
CA HIS A 65 1.08 7.25 -10.24
C HIS A 65 2.55 6.94 -9.93
N GLY A 66 2.85 5.85 -9.22
CA GLY A 66 4.23 5.51 -8.83
C GLY A 66 4.87 6.55 -7.91
N LYS A 67 4.06 7.40 -7.26
CA LYS A 67 4.57 8.40 -6.31
C LYS A 67 4.97 7.70 -5.01
N PRO A 68 6.02 8.17 -4.32
CA PRO A 68 6.27 7.76 -2.95
C PRO A 68 5.06 8.21 -2.13
N THR A 69 4.24 7.26 -1.66
CA THR A 69 3.23 7.56 -0.65
C THR A 69 3.99 7.92 0.60
N GLY A 70 4.17 9.23 0.80
CA GLY A 70 4.91 9.80 1.90
C GLY A 70 4.27 9.38 3.22
N GLN A 71 5.11 8.84 4.09
CA GLN A 71 4.86 8.90 5.53
C GLN A 71 4.46 10.33 5.90
N ARG A 72 3.57 10.46 6.88
CA ARG A 72 3.34 11.71 7.62
C ARG A 72 4.69 12.42 7.78
N ALA A 73 4.81 13.63 7.23
CA ALA A 73 5.87 14.52 7.64
C ALA A 73 5.66 14.75 9.14
N ALA A 74 6.43 14.02 9.95
CA ALA A 74 6.64 14.40 11.32
C ALA A 74 7.56 15.62 11.27
N ALA A 75 6.95 16.79 11.36
CA ALA A 75 7.56 18.04 11.82
C ALA A 75 6.43 18.89 12.38
#